data_AF-A0A1V6NKH2-F1
#
_entry.id   AF-A0A1V6NKH2-F1
#
_cell.length_a   1.000
_cell.length_b   1.000
_cell.length_c   1.000
_cell.angle_alpha   90.00
_cell.angle_beta   90.00
_cell.angle_gamma   90.00
#
_symmetry.space_group_name_H-M   'P 1'
#
loop_
_entity.id
_entity.type
_entity.pdbx_description
1 polymer ?
#
loop_
_entity_poly.entity_id
_entity_poly.type
_entity_poly.pdbx_seq_one_letter_code
_entity_poly.pdbx_strand_id
1 'polypeptide(L)'
;MLPLPAFRVQLSASISLYSNGTRRLFSATSVGLNGQNIPVPDSVSTPINPRWLTMTKRRVGKCMMFGMKPAQIDEGGKILQQLAKEWRELLAGSEGFLTDKKRRSLYRHNVVWGEQSARGGLGYYGHVNNVTYVRYAETARVNWTRNIGNYIDTANKKEWINMLGNTGIGLILKSIKVDYKFPMESPDKITVYQKLIPDPSRHLSAQSAFRLEVMILSEAHQRPAARCFEDIVIYDYKKNRKTVNIPPFVMEQFETMWKQQEQEKENWRQRIADIENRVRNLELESWDRADAVEDNGSASQ
;
A
#
# COMPACT_ATOMS: atom_id res chain seq x y z
N MET A 1 23.70 -70.86 -6.63
CA MET A 1 24.82 -70.25 -5.88
C MET A 1 25.53 -69.31 -6.83
N LEU A 2 25.46 -68.00 -6.57
CA LEU A 2 26.13 -66.95 -7.34
C LEU A 2 27.62 -66.87 -7.00
N PRO A 3 28.44 -66.36 -7.94
CA PRO A 3 29.37 -65.30 -7.56
C PRO A 3 29.43 -64.10 -8.54
N LEU A 4 30.00 -63.01 -7.99
CA LEU A 4 30.60 -61.80 -8.58
C LEU A 4 29.66 -60.63 -8.97
N PRO A 5 30.08 -59.37 -8.66
CA PRO A 5 31.22 -58.74 -9.33
C PRO A 5 32.29 -58.10 -8.43
N ALA A 6 33.44 -57.86 -9.08
CA ALA A 6 34.72 -57.41 -8.54
C ALA A 6 34.95 -55.89 -8.63
N PHE A 7 35.92 -55.47 -7.82
CA PHE A 7 36.55 -54.16 -7.61
C PHE A 7 37.13 -53.42 -8.82
N ARG A 8 37.15 -52.06 -8.74
CA ARG A 8 38.31 -51.10 -8.68
C ARG A 8 37.85 -49.69 -9.16
N VAL A 9 37.98 -48.59 -8.39
CA VAL A 9 39.19 -47.73 -8.13
C VAL A 9 39.74 -47.14 -9.45
N GLN A 10 39.94 -45.84 -9.71
CA GLN A 10 40.13 -44.56 -8.98
C GLN A 10 40.09 -43.42 -10.05
N LEU A 11 39.85 -42.15 -9.68
CA LEU A 11 40.80 -41.02 -9.91
C LEU A 11 40.19 -39.65 -9.58
N SER A 12 41.09 -38.84 -9.04
CA SER A 12 41.03 -37.49 -8.47
C SER A 12 40.67 -36.35 -9.42
N ALA A 13 40.07 -35.28 -8.88
CA ALA A 13 40.31 -33.90 -9.35
C ALA A 13 40.13 -32.85 -8.23
N SER A 14 41.28 -32.25 -7.91
CA SER A 14 41.66 -31.01 -7.23
C SER A 14 40.61 -29.96 -6.85
N ILE A 15 40.71 -29.52 -5.58
CA ILE A 15 40.16 -28.26 -5.05
C ILE A 15 40.96 -27.10 -5.65
N SER A 16 40.28 -26.16 -6.31
CA SER A 16 40.87 -24.90 -6.74
C SER A 16 40.33 -23.74 -5.90
N LEU A 17 41.21 -23.16 -5.09
CA LEU A 17 41.05 -21.85 -4.48
C LEU A 17 41.31 -20.79 -5.56
N TYR A 18 40.26 -20.09 -6.00
CA TYR A 18 40.42 -18.85 -6.78
C TYR A 18 40.11 -17.63 -5.93
N SER A 19 41.17 -16.83 -5.78
CA SER A 19 41.27 -15.53 -5.15
C SER A 19 40.59 -14.43 -5.97
N ASN A 20 40.02 -13.46 -5.24
CA ASN A 20 39.75 -12.05 -5.60
C ASN A 20 39.31 -11.73 -7.04
N GLY A 21 37.98 -11.69 -7.23
CA GLY A 21 37.33 -10.94 -8.30
C GLY A 21 36.60 -9.71 -7.75
N THR A 22 37.03 -8.54 -8.21
CA THR A 22 36.52 -7.20 -7.89
C THR A 22 34.99 -7.12 -7.93
N ARG A 23 34.37 -6.49 -6.91
CA ARG A 23 32.95 -6.13 -6.89
C ARG A 23 32.58 -5.37 -8.17
N ARG A 24 31.86 -6.00 -9.10
CA ARG A 24 31.11 -5.27 -10.12
C ARG A 24 29.77 -4.88 -9.54
N LEU A 25 29.60 -3.58 -9.30
CA LEU A 25 28.30 -2.94 -9.16
C LEU A 25 27.48 -3.27 -10.42
N PHE A 26 26.25 -3.76 -10.25
CA PHE A 26 25.34 -4.00 -11.36
C PHE A 26 25.02 -2.65 -12.02
N SER A 27 25.68 -2.38 -13.14
CA SER A 27 25.35 -1.28 -14.06
C SER A 27 24.10 -1.68 -14.83
N ALA A 28 23.01 -0.93 -14.64
CA ALA A 28 21.79 -1.08 -15.43
C ALA A 28 22.04 -0.50 -16.83
N THR A 29 22.18 -1.36 -17.84
CA THR A 29 22.05 -0.97 -19.25
C THR A 29 20.56 -0.90 -19.60
N SER A 30 20.11 0.30 -19.96
CA SER A 30 18.78 0.59 -20.47
C SER A 30 18.60 -0.02 -21.86
N VAL A 31 17.71 -1.00 -21.99
CA VAL A 31 17.19 -1.45 -23.29
C VAL A 31 15.95 -0.60 -23.61
N GLY A 32 15.99 0.06 -24.76
CA GLY A 32 14.99 1.04 -25.20
C GLY A 32 13.57 0.48 -25.25
N LEU A 33 12.68 1.10 -24.46
CA LEU A 33 11.24 0.86 -24.51
C LEU A 33 10.62 1.76 -25.57
N ASN A 34 10.26 1.18 -26.71
CA ASN A 34 9.24 1.74 -27.59
C ASN A 34 7.87 1.45 -26.97
N GLY A 35 7.54 2.20 -25.92
CA GLY A 35 6.24 2.18 -25.25
C GLY A 35 5.69 3.59 -25.29
N GLN A 36 4.52 3.79 -25.90
CA GLN A 36 3.84 5.08 -25.98
C GLN A 36 3.78 5.74 -24.60
N ASN A 37 4.53 6.84 -24.44
CA ASN A 37 4.47 7.71 -23.28
C ASN A 37 3.09 8.39 -23.26
N ILE A 38 2.17 7.82 -22.48
CA ILE A 38 1.00 8.56 -22.02
C ILE A 38 1.47 9.37 -20.81
N PRO A 39 1.47 10.72 -20.86
CA PRO A 39 1.91 11.54 -19.75
C PRO A 39 1.03 11.27 -18.53
N VAL A 40 1.65 10.95 -17.39
CA VAL A 40 1.00 11.03 -16.09
C VAL A 40 0.74 12.53 -15.86
N PRO A 41 -0.50 12.99 -15.67
CA PRO A 41 -0.76 14.42 -15.55
C PRO A 41 -0.09 14.99 -14.29
N ASP A 42 0.75 16.01 -14.52
CA ASP A 42 1.38 16.85 -13.52
C ASP A 42 0.32 17.68 -12.77
N SER A 43 -0.25 17.09 -11.72
CA SER A 43 -0.90 17.83 -10.63
C SER A 43 -0.45 17.24 -9.30
N VAL A 44 0.87 17.16 -9.12
CA VAL A 44 1.46 16.69 -7.88
C VAL A 44 1.40 17.82 -6.86
N SER A 45 0.23 17.99 -6.25
CA SER A 45 0.19 18.45 -4.87
C SER A 45 1.20 17.62 -4.07
N THR A 46 2.14 18.26 -3.38
CA THR A 46 3.27 17.59 -2.74
C THR A 46 2.79 16.39 -1.91
N PRO A 47 3.30 15.17 -2.18
CA PRO A 47 2.93 14.00 -1.39
C PRO A 47 3.30 14.25 0.07
N ILE A 48 2.42 13.83 0.99
CA ILE A 48 2.75 13.90 2.41
C ILE A 48 4.03 13.12 2.67
N ASN A 49 4.87 13.68 3.53
CA ASN A 49 6.13 13.05 3.91
C ASN A 49 5.86 11.60 4.36
N PRO A 50 6.50 10.57 3.77
CA PRO A 50 6.26 9.17 4.15
C PRO A 50 6.51 8.85 5.62
N ARG A 51 7.26 9.72 6.33
CA ARG A 51 7.54 9.62 7.76
C ARG A 51 6.64 10.52 8.61
N TRP A 52 5.67 11.21 8.03
CA TRP A 52 4.79 12.18 8.70
C TRP A 52 4.23 11.62 10.01
N LEU A 53 3.52 10.49 9.97
CA LEU A 53 2.93 9.87 11.16
C LEU A 53 3.97 9.62 12.27
N THR A 54 5.13 9.06 11.92
CA THR A 54 6.22 8.80 12.88
C THR A 54 6.79 10.09 13.45
N MET A 55 6.99 11.12 12.61
CA MET A 55 7.54 12.41 13.03
C MET A 55 6.55 13.18 13.91
N THR A 56 5.27 13.22 13.56
CA THR A 56 4.22 13.87 14.35
C THR A 56 4.10 13.23 15.74
N LYS A 57 4.12 11.89 15.84
CA LYS A 57 4.18 11.19 17.14
C LYS A 57 5.41 11.55 17.95
N ARG A 58 6.58 11.60 17.31
CA ARG A 58 7.84 11.98 17.97
C ARG A 58 7.81 13.42 18.48
N ARG A 59 7.24 14.35 17.71
CA ARG A 59 7.10 15.76 18.10
C ARG A 59 6.24 15.91 19.35
N VAL A 60 5.07 15.26 19.38
CA VAL A 60 4.23 15.23 20.61
C VAL A 60 4.96 14.58 21.78
N GLY A 61 5.67 13.47 21.54
CA GLY A 61 6.48 12.81 22.55
C GLY A 61 7.60 13.70 23.12
N LYS A 62 8.23 14.54 22.29
CA LYS A 62 9.22 15.52 22.73
C LYS A 62 8.59 16.56 23.66
N CYS A 63 7.42 17.09 23.32
CA CYS A 63 6.70 18.01 24.21
C CYS A 63 6.41 17.35 25.56
N MET A 64 5.94 16.10 25.55
CA MET A 64 5.68 15.32 26.77
C MET A 64 6.93 15.11 27.63
N MET A 65 8.06 14.75 27.02
CA MET A 65 9.32 14.52 27.73
C MET A 65 9.90 15.79 28.34
N PHE A 66 9.72 16.94 27.69
CA PHE A 66 10.23 18.23 28.19
C PHE A 66 9.48 18.75 29.42
N GLY A 67 8.22 18.34 29.59
CA GLY A 67 7.33 18.84 30.63
C GLY A 67 6.20 19.69 30.06
N MET A 68 4.96 19.28 30.36
CA MET A 68 3.74 19.94 29.90
C MET A 68 2.78 20.22 31.05
N LYS A 69 2.03 21.31 30.95
CA LYS A 69 0.94 21.63 31.89
C LYS A 69 -0.21 20.63 31.71
N PRO A 70 -1.08 20.41 32.73
CA PRO A 70 -2.18 19.45 32.64
C PRO A 70 -3.08 19.60 31.41
N ALA A 71 -3.41 20.83 30.99
CA ALA A 71 -4.21 21.09 29.79
C ALA A 71 -3.50 20.67 28.49
N GLN A 72 -2.17 20.82 28.43
CA GLN A 72 -1.35 20.42 27.28
C GLN A 72 -1.19 18.90 27.22
N ILE A 73 -1.13 18.23 28.38
CA ILE A 73 -1.14 16.76 28.47
C ILE A 73 -2.45 16.20 27.90
N ASP A 74 -3.59 16.79 28.27
CA ASP A 74 -4.90 16.40 27.73
C ASP A 74 -4.95 16.58 26.20
N GLU A 75 -4.50 17.73 25.70
CA GLU A 75 -4.47 18.00 24.26
C GLU A 75 -3.51 17.08 23.48
N GLY A 76 -2.29 16.87 23.99
CA GLY A 76 -1.35 15.90 23.43
C GLY A 76 -1.92 14.47 23.43
N GLY A 77 -2.64 14.09 24.48
CA GLY A 77 -3.36 12.83 24.58
C GLY A 77 -4.45 12.70 23.50
N LYS A 78 -5.24 13.75 23.24
CA LYS A 78 -6.25 13.77 22.18
C LYS A 78 -5.61 13.61 20.79
N ILE A 79 -4.50 14.30 20.52
CA ILE A 79 -3.77 14.17 19.25
C ILE A 79 -3.28 12.72 19.07
N LEU A 80 -2.61 12.15 20.08
CA LEU A 80 -2.11 10.76 20.00
C LEU A 80 -3.25 9.75 19.84
N GLN A 81 -4.38 9.96 20.52
CA GLN A 81 -5.55 9.11 20.37
C GLN A 81 -6.12 9.19 18.94
N GLN A 82 -6.20 10.38 18.36
CA GLN A 82 -6.62 10.59 16.99
C GLN A 82 -5.67 9.88 16.01
N LEU A 83 -4.36 10.10 16.13
CA LEU A 83 -3.35 9.42 15.32
C LEU A 83 -3.42 7.90 15.47
N ALA A 84 -3.68 7.36 16.66
CA ALA A 84 -3.80 5.92 16.87
C ALA A 84 -5.06 5.31 16.20
N LYS A 85 -6.17 6.05 16.17
CA LYS A 85 -7.44 5.60 15.60
C LYS A 85 -7.48 5.75 14.07
N GLU A 86 -7.03 6.88 13.57
CA GLU A 86 -7.29 7.36 12.20
C GLU A 86 -6.06 7.27 11.28
N TRP A 87 -4.94 6.68 11.71
CA TRP A 87 -3.71 6.69 10.91
C TRP A 87 -3.88 6.12 9.49
N ARG A 88 -4.75 5.11 9.29
CA ARG A 88 -4.95 4.51 7.96
C ARG A 88 -5.61 5.51 7.04
N GLU A 89 -6.64 6.17 7.55
CA GLU A 89 -7.43 7.16 6.86
C GLU A 89 -6.63 8.43 6.60
N LEU A 90 -5.83 8.88 7.56
CA LEU A 90 -4.90 9.99 7.38
C LEU A 90 -3.87 9.67 6.28
N LEU A 91 -3.27 8.46 6.25
CA LEU A 91 -2.28 8.11 5.24
C LEU A 91 -2.89 7.85 3.86
N ALA A 92 -3.91 7.01 3.76
CA ALA A 92 -4.49 6.62 2.48
C ALA A 92 -5.47 7.69 1.95
N GLY A 93 -6.30 8.25 2.83
CA GLY A 93 -7.30 9.26 2.46
C GLY A 93 -6.67 10.54 1.92
N SER A 94 -5.57 11.01 2.51
CA SER A 94 -4.86 12.21 2.04
C SER A 94 -4.19 12.07 0.67
N GLU A 95 -4.14 10.83 0.15
CA GLU A 95 -3.69 10.50 -1.21
C GLU A 95 -4.86 10.16 -2.16
N GLY A 96 -6.10 10.37 -1.70
CA GLY A 96 -7.33 10.16 -2.47
C GLY A 96 -7.82 8.71 -2.48
N PHE A 97 -7.37 7.84 -1.59
CA PHE A 97 -8.01 6.52 -1.43
C PHE A 97 -9.31 6.67 -0.65
N LEU A 98 -10.36 5.99 -1.08
CA LEU A 98 -11.62 5.97 -0.35
C LEU A 98 -11.54 4.94 0.79
N THR A 99 -11.60 5.42 2.03
CA THR A 99 -11.22 4.62 3.21
C THR A 99 -12.40 4.09 4.03
N ASP A 100 -13.63 4.41 3.65
CA ASP A 100 -14.82 4.00 4.38
C ASP A 100 -14.98 2.47 4.42
N LYS A 101 -15.78 1.99 5.40
CA LYS A 101 -15.96 0.56 5.66
C LYS A 101 -16.57 -0.21 4.49
N LYS A 102 -17.41 0.43 3.67
CA LYS A 102 -18.05 -0.17 2.49
C LYS A 102 -17.13 -0.14 1.27
N ARG A 103 -16.10 0.72 1.24
CA ARG A 103 -15.14 0.81 0.12
C ARG A 103 -13.82 0.12 0.36
N ARG A 104 -13.36 -0.01 1.60
CA ARG A 104 -12.13 -0.74 1.93
C ARG A 104 -12.23 -2.21 1.51
N SER A 105 -11.16 -2.74 0.92
CA SER A 105 -11.20 -4.06 0.30
C SER A 105 -10.71 -5.19 1.18
N LEU A 106 -9.62 -4.94 1.91
CA LEU A 106 -9.17 -5.83 2.98
C LEU A 106 -8.96 -4.99 4.22
N TYR A 107 -9.48 -5.46 5.36
CA TYR A 107 -9.30 -4.79 6.64
C TYR A 107 -8.69 -5.75 7.64
N ARG A 108 -7.51 -5.39 8.13
CA ARG A 108 -6.75 -6.15 9.13
C ARG A 108 -6.66 -7.66 8.80
N HIS A 109 -6.46 -7.99 7.53
CA HIS A 109 -6.23 -9.35 7.08
C HIS A 109 -4.93 -9.88 7.69
N ASN A 110 -4.95 -11.09 8.24
CA ASN A 110 -3.78 -11.65 8.90
C ASN A 110 -2.70 -12.00 7.87
N VAL A 111 -1.48 -11.57 8.14
CA VAL A 111 -0.29 -12.09 7.47
C VAL A 111 0.16 -13.32 8.25
N VAL A 112 0.12 -14.48 7.61
CA VAL A 112 0.40 -15.76 8.25
C VAL A 112 1.78 -16.29 7.85
N TRP A 113 2.37 -17.11 8.72
CA TRP A 113 3.73 -17.61 8.53
C TRP A 113 3.95 -18.31 7.17
N GLY A 114 2.94 -19.03 6.66
CA GLY A 114 3.01 -19.73 5.38
C GLY A 114 3.11 -18.83 4.13
N GLU A 115 2.94 -17.53 4.28
CA GLU A 115 3.09 -16.54 3.21
C GLU A 115 4.53 -16.00 3.09
N GLN A 116 5.39 -16.39 4.02
CA GLN A 116 6.80 -16.00 4.03
C GLN A 116 7.64 -16.91 3.15
N SER A 117 8.65 -16.33 2.51
CA SER A 117 9.72 -17.13 1.92
C SER A 117 10.73 -17.46 3.02
N ALA A 118 10.94 -18.76 3.27
CA ALA A 118 12.06 -19.18 4.10
C ALA A 118 13.39 -18.86 3.38
N ARG A 119 14.41 -18.46 4.15
CA ARG A 119 15.80 -18.54 3.69
C ARG A 119 16.47 -19.67 4.45
N GLY A 120 17.11 -20.59 3.72
CA GLY A 120 17.73 -21.79 4.29
C GLY A 120 18.88 -21.49 5.25
N GLY A 121 18.93 -22.24 6.34
CA GLY A 121 20.08 -22.38 7.26
C GLY A 121 20.19 -21.35 8.39
N LEU A 122 20.21 -21.84 9.64
CA LEU A 122 20.72 -21.16 10.85
C LEU A 122 20.02 -19.83 11.26
N GLY A 123 18.69 -19.85 11.43
CA GLY A 123 18.03 -18.91 12.35
C GLY A 123 17.67 -17.51 11.81
N TYR A 124 17.67 -17.30 10.50
CA TYR A 124 17.16 -16.04 9.90
C TYR A 124 15.65 -16.14 9.61
N TYR A 125 14.87 -15.30 10.29
CA TYR A 125 13.43 -15.13 10.03
C TYR A 125 13.23 -14.58 8.60
N GLY A 126 12.35 -15.24 7.83
CA GLY A 126 12.03 -14.84 6.45
C GLY A 126 11.03 -13.68 6.40
N HIS A 127 10.91 -13.02 5.25
CA HIS A 127 9.90 -12.00 4.98
C HIS A 127 8.78 -12.57 4.10
N VAL A 128 7.64 -11.87 4.02
CA VAL A 128 6.55 -12.18 3.09
C VAL A 128 7.09 -12.29 1.67
N ASN A 129 6.74 -13.38 0.98
CA ASN A 129 7.18 -13.60 -0.39
C ASN A 129 6.60 -12.50 -1.30
N ASN A 130 7.40 -12.02 -2.24
CA ASN A 130 7.01 -10.98 -3.20
C ASN A 130 5.71 -11.31 -3.95
N VAL A 131 5.50 -12.57 -4.35
CA VAL A 131 4.29 -13.00 -5.06
C VAL A 131 3.04 -12.90 -4.17
N THR A 132 3.18 -13.00 -2.86
CA THR A 132 2.05 -12.86 -1.91
C THR A 132 1.43 -11.46 -1.99
N TYR A 133 2.22 -10.41 -2.22
CA TYR A 133 1.67 -9.05 -2.38
C TYR A 133 0.74 -8.93 -3.59
N VAL A 134 1.03 -9.66 -4.67
CA VAL A 134 0.14 -9.74 -5.84
C VAL A 134 -1.17 -10.43 -5.47
N ARG A 135 -1.13 -11.49 -4.65
CA ARG A 135 -2.34 -12.17 -4.16
C ARG A 135 -3.18 -11.28 -3.25
N TYR A 136 -2.56 -10.45 -2.42
CA TYR A 136 -3.27 -9.44 -1.62
C TYR A 136 -3.96 -8.41 -2.51
N ALA A 137 -3.26 -7.89 -3.53
CA ALA A 137 -3.83 -6.94 -4.47
C ALA A 137 -5.00 -7.55 -5.27
N GLU A 138 -4.87 -8.79 -5.74
CA GLU A 138 -5.92 -9.54 -6.41
C GLU A 138 -7.16 -9.74 -5.52
N THR A 139 -6.97 -10.27 -4.31
CA THR A 139 -8.07 -10.46 -3.35
C THR A 139 -8.76 -9.15 -3.06
N ALA A 140 -7.97 -8.08 -2.89
CA ALA A 140 -8.49 -6.76 -2.65
C ALA A 140 -9.31 -6.29 -3.87
N ARG A 141 -8.84 -6.46 -5.12
CA ARG A 141 -9.59 -6.08 -6.33
C ARG A 141 -10.92 -6.82 -6.42
N VAL A 142 -10.95 -8.12 -6.10
CA VAL A 142 -12.19 -8.91 -6.05
C VAL A 142 -13.17 -8.32 -5.03
N ASN A 143 -12.68 -7.98 -3.82
CA ASN A 143 -13.50 -7.37 -2.79
C ASN A 143 -13.97 -5.96 -3.18
N TRP A 144 -13.13 -5.16 -3.83
CA TRP A 144 -13.48 -3.84 -4.33
C TRP A 144 -14.67 -3.90 -5.29
N THR A 145 -14.59 -4.75 -6.32
CA THR A 145 -15.68 -4.96 -7.29
C THR A 145 -16.94 -5.48 -6.61
N ARG A 146 -16.81 -6.45 -5.69
CA ARG A 146 -17.93 -6.99 -4.91
C ARG A 146 -18.60 -5.94 -4.03
N ASN A 147 -17.81 -5.09 -3.40
CA ASN A 147 -18.29 -4.04 -2.49
C ASN A 147 -19.07 -2.97 -3.24
N ILE A 148 -18.65 -2.60 -4.46
CA ILE A 148 -19.42 -1.69 -5.30
C ILE A 148 -20.82 -2.25 -5.53
N GLY A 149 -20.94 -3.50 -6.01
CA GLY A 149 -22.24 -4.12 -6.24
C GLY A 149 -23.06 -4.35 -4.96
N ASN A 150 -22.43 -4.59 -3.82
CA ASN A 150 -23.14 -4.86 -2.57
C ASN A 150 -23.63 -3.60 -1.85
N TYR A 151 -22.91 -2.48 -1.97
CA TYR A 151 -23.13 -1.33 -1.08
C TYR A 151 -23.27 0.02 -1.79
N ILE A 152 -22.81 0.14 -3.03
CA ILE A 152 -22.73 1.42 -3.76
C ILE A 152 -23.73 1.40 -4.91
N ASP A 153 -23.55 0.48 -5.86
CA ASP A 153 -24.39 0.30 -7.04
C ASP A 153 -25.21 -0.98 -6.90
N THR A 154 -26.14 -0.94 -5.94
CA THR A 154 -27.00 -2.09 -5.61
C THR A 154 -27.97 -2.44 -6.75
N ALA A 155 -28.32 -1.46 -7.59
CA ALA A 155 -29.17 -1.65 -8.76
C ALA A 155 -28.52 -2.58 -9.80
N ASN A 156 -27.20 -2.45 -10.03
CA ASN A 156 -26.44 -3.31 -10.94
C ASN A 156 -25.61 -4.38 -10.21
N LYS A 157 -26.05 -4.81 -9.02
CA LYS A 157 -25.33 -5.78 -8.19
C LYS A 157 -24.96 -7.04 -8.96
N LYS A 158 -25.90 -7.59 -9.73
CA LYS A 158 -25.70 -8.84 -10.47
C LYS A 158 -24.59 -8.69 -11.51
N GLU A 159 -24.56 -7.55 -12.19
CA GLU A 159 -23.59 -7.17 -13.21
C GLU A 159 -22.19 -7.04 -12.58
N TRP A 160 -22.08 -6.32 -11.46
CA TRP A 160 -20.83 -6.20 -10.69
C TRP A 160 -20.29 -7.56 -10.22
N ILE A 161 -21.16 -8.46 -9.75
CA ILE A 161 -20.74 -9.81 -9.35
C ILE A 161 -20.34 -10.65 -10.57
N ASN A 162 -21.04 -10.53 -11.69
CA ASN A 162 -20.68 -11.21 -12.93
C ASN A 162 -19.30 -10.77 -13.46
N MET A 163 -18.89 -9.52 -13.18
CA MET A 163 -17.55 -9.03 -13.53
C MET A 163 -16.39 -9.78 -12.87
N LEU A 164 -16.66 -10.53 -11.80
CA LEU A 164 -15.69 -11.39 -11.12
C LEU A 164 -15.58 -12.79 -11.74
N GLY A 165 -16.50 -13.15 -12.64
CA GLY A 165 -16.54 -14.44 -13.32
C GLY A 165 -16.11 -14.34 -14.78
N ASN A 166 -16.37 -15.42 -15.52
CA ASN A 166 -16.03 -15.57 -16.94
C ASN A 166 -17.26 -15.83 -17.84
N THR A 167 -18.48 -15.61 -17.34
CA THR A 167 -19.73 -15.96 -18.02
C THR A 167 -20.36 -14.83 -18.83
N GLY A 168 -19.77 -13.64 -18.80
CA GLY A 168 -20.31 -12.45 -19.48
C GLY A 168 -19.24 -11.37 -19.67
N ILE A 169 -19.49 -10.18 -19.12
CA ILE A 169 -18.48 -9.14 -19.04
C ILE A 169 -17.66 -9.38 -17.78
N GLY A 170 -16.34 -9.52 -17.90
CA GLY A 170 -15.44 -9.78 -16.78
C GLY A 170 -14.18 -8.93 -16.80
N LEU A 171 -13.44 -8.95 -15.70
CA LEU A 171 -12.19 -8.22 -15.53
C LEU A 171 -10.98 -9.13 -15.79
N ILE A 172 -10.05 -8.66 -16.61
CA ILE A 172 -8.75 -9.32 -16.86
C ILE A 172 -7.63 -8.38 -16.42
N LEU A 173 -6.74 -8.86 -15.55
CA LEU A 173 -5.51 -8.15 -15.20
C LEU A 173 -4.54 -8.21 -16.39
N LYS A 174 -4.30 -7.07 -17.06
CA LYS A 174 -3.37 -6.96 -18.18
C LYS A 174 -1.93 -6.86 -17.69
N SER A 175 -1.68 -6.06 -16.67
CA SER A 175 -0.36 -5.84 -16.11
C SER A 175 -0.46 -5.49 -14.62
N ILE A 176 0.59 -5.82 -13.86
CA ILE A 176 0.75 -5.34 -12.49
C ILE A 176 2.22 -4.97 -12.27
N LYS A 177 2.43 -3.78 -11.72
CA LYS A 177 3.72 -3.34 -11.17
C LYS A 177 3.60 -3.32 -9.65
N VAL A 178 4.59 -3.86 -8.93
CA VAL A 178 4.65 -3.83 -7.46
C VAL A 178 5.91 -3.11 -6.99
N ASP A 179 5.72 -2.05 -6.21
CA ASP A 179 6.79 -1.32 -5.53
C ASP A 179 6.82 -1.72 -4.04
N TYR A 180 7.75 -2.62 -3.68
CA TYR A 180 7.97 -3.04 -2.29
C TYR A 180 8.65 -1.93 -1.48
N LYS A 181 8.14 -1.63 -0.29
CA LYS A 181 8.64 -0.53 0.55
C LYS A 181 9.49 -1.00 1.72
N PHE A 182 9.23 -2.21 2.23
CA PHE A 182 10.05 -2.88 3.23
C PHE A 182 9.71 -4.38 3.33
N PRO A 183 10.62 -5.24 3.84
CA PRO A 183 10.34 -6.65 4.08
C PRO A 183 9.38 -6.80 5.26
N MET A 184 8.09 -7.00 5.00
CA MET A 184 7.09 -7.26 6.03
C MET A 184 7.22 -8.71 6.51
N GLU A 185 7.00 -8.94 7.80
CA GLU A 185 7.13 -10.26 8.44
C GLU A 185 5.81 -10.64 9.13
N SER A 186 5.61 -11.93 9.33
CA SER A 186 4.56 -12.50 10.17
C SER A 186 5.06 -12.57 11.62
N PRO A 187 4.21 -12.30 12.63
CA PRO A 187 2.81 -11.91 12.49
C PRO A 187 2.66 -10.41 12.18
N ASP A 188 1.78 -10.09 11.24
CA ASP A 188 1.30 -8.73 10.98
C ASP A 188 -0.17 -8.82 10.53
N LYS A 189 -0.80 -7.67 10.35
CA LYS A 189 -2.07 -7.54 9.65
C LYS A 189 -1.92 -6.51 8.55
N ILE A 190 -2.65 -6.69 7.45
CA ILE A 190 -2.70 -5.71 6.37
C ILE A 190 -4.09 -5.12 6.20
N THR A 191 -4.13 -3.85 5.83
CA THR A 191 -5.32 -3.20 5.30
C THR A 191 -4.99 -2.72 3.89
N VAL A 192 -5.88 -3.02 2.93
CA VAL A 192 -5.65 -2.75 1.50
C VAL A 192 -6.75 -1.87 0.95
N TYR A 193 -6.31 -0.79 0.29
CA TYR A 193 -7.18 0.18 -0.38
C TYR A 193 -6.86 0.26 -1.87
N GLN A 194 -7.85 0.64 -2.67
CA GLN A 194 -7.72 0.89 -4.10
C GLN A 194 -8.22 2.28 -4.44
N LYS A 195 -7.58 2.84 -5.45
CA LYS A 195 -7.89 4.15 -6.00
C LYS A 195 -7.93 4.04 -7.51
N LEU A 196 -9.01 4.50 -8.12
CA LEU A 196 -9.14 4.64 -9.56
C LEU A 196 -8.19 5.74 -10.04
N ILE A 197 -7.38 5.45 -11.06
CA ILE A 197 -6.49 6.43 -11.70
C ILE A 197 -6.43 6.18 -13.23
N PRO A 198 -6.11 7.19 -14.06
CA PRO A 198 -6.28 8.63 -13.81
C PRO A 198 -7.77 9.01 -13.91
N ASP A 199 -8.07 10.30 -14.08
CA ASP A 199 -9.43 10.82 -14.31
C ASP A 199 -10.16 10.05 -15.45
N PRO A 200 -11.31 9.42 -15.16
CA PRO A 200 -12.05 8.64 -16.14
C PRO A 200 -12.57 9.47 -17.32
N SER A 201 -12.90 10.75 -17.09
CA SER A 201 -13.60 11.61 -18.06
C SER A 201 -12.77 11.95 -19.30
N ARG A 202 -11.44 11.97 -19.17
CA ARG A 202 -10.51 12.31 -20.26
C ARG A 202 -9.82 11.09 -20.88
N HIS A 203 -9.69 9.99 -20.15
CA HIS A 203 -8.81 8.88 -20.53
C HIS A 203 -9.53 7.56 -20.87
N LEU A 204 -10.73 7.32 -20.33
CA LEU A 204 -11.33 5.97 -20.36
C LEU A 204 -12.51 5.83 -21.32
N SER A 205 -13.07 6.93 -21.83
CA SER A 205 -14.27 6.91 -22.69
C SER A 205 -14.08 6.16 -24.03
N ALA A 206 -12.84 6.04 -24.50
CA ALA A 206 -12.49 5.32 -25.73
C ALA A 206 -11.67 4.03 -25.50
N GLN A 207 -11.58 3.55 -24.25
CA GLN A 207 -10.76 2.40 -23.88
C GLN A 207 -11.60 1.36 -23.13
N SER A 208 -11.32 0.07 -23.35
CA SER A 208 -11.87 -1.03 -22.55
C SER A 208 -10.96 -1.40 -21.38
N ALA A 209 -10.20 -0.44 -20.86
CA ALA A 209 -9.27 -0.65 -19.78
C ALA A 209 -9.34 0.50 -18.79
N PHE A 210 -9.00 0.24 -17.54
CA PHE A 210 -8.84 1.22 -16.48
C PHE A 210 -7.67 0.82 -15.59
N ARG A 211 -7.19 1.74 -14.75
CA ARG A 211 -6.06 1.50 -13.87
C ARG A 211 -6.46 1.70 -12.41
N LEU A 212 -5.97 0.81 -11.55
CA LEU A 212 -6.07 0.96 -10.10
C LEU A 212 -4.68 1.14 -9.50
N GLU A 213 -4.55 2.11 -8.61
CA GLU A 213 -3.48 2.13 -7.62
C GLU A 213 -3.95 1.37 -6.38
N VAL A 214 -3.10 0.51 -5.83
CA VAL A 214 -3.36 -0.30 -4.64
C VAL A 214 -2.34 0.05 -3.57
N MET A 215 -2.82 0.38 -2.37
CA MET A 215 -1.97 0.61 -1.20
C MET A 215 -2.16 -0.54 -0.21
N ILE A 216 -1.08 -1.27 0.07
CA ILE A 216 -1.05 -2.33 1.09
C ILE A 216 -0.38 -1.75 2.34
N LEU A 217 -1.15 -1.46 3.38
CA LEU A 217 -0.65 -0.96 4.66
C LEU A 217 -0.32 -2.10 5.60
N SER A 218 0.84 -2.03 6.25
CA SER A 218 1.16 -2.85 7.43
C SER A 218 0.57 -2.19 8.68
N GLU A 219 -0.15 -2.98 9.47
CA GLU A 219 -0.78 -2.54 10.72
C GLU A 219 0.25 -2.41 11.84
N ALA A 220 1.22 -3.33 11.91
CA ALA A 220 2.29 -3.28 12.90
C ALA A 220 3.22 -2.06 12.68
N HIS A 221 3.55 -1.76 11.43
CA HIS A 221 4.47 -0.66 11.10
C HIS A 221 3.77 0.66 10.82
N GLN A 222 2.44 0.65 10.68
CA GLN A 222 1.60 1.81 10.38
C GLN A 222 2.06 2.62 9.16
N ARG A 223 2.46 1.92 8.10
CA ARG A 223 2.92 2.52 6.84
C ARG A 223 2.70 1.59 5.65
N PRO A 224 2.73 2.10 4.40
CA PRO A 224 2.67 1.26 3.21
C PRO A 224 3.82 0.23 3.18
N ALA A 225 3.48 -1.05 3.07
CA ALA A 225 4.40 -2.16 2.85
C ALA A 225 4.69 -2.36 1.36
N ALA A 226 3.69 -2.15 0.52
CA ALA A 226 3.84 -2.16 -0.93
C ALA A 226 2.80 -1.23 -1.60
N ARG A 227 3.13 -0.81 -2.82
CA ARG A 227 2.15 -0.21 -3.75
C ARG A 227 2.06 -1.05 -5.00
N CYS A 228 0.85 -1.25 -5.50
CA CYS A 228 0.64 -1.94 -6.76
C CYS A 228 -0.06 -1.01 -7.75
N PHE A 229 0.26 -1.16 -9.03
CA PHE A 229 -0.39 -0.45 -10.12
C PHE A 229 -0.90 -1.48 -11.11
N GLU A 230 -2.23 -1.58 -11.22
CA GLU A 230 -2.90 -2.62 -11.97
C GLU A 230 -3.54 -2.03 -13.22
N ASP A 231 -3.14 -2.51 -14.40
CA ASP A 231 -3.87 -2.23 -15.63
C ASP A 231 -4.91 -3.34 -15.85
N ILE A 232 -6.18 -2.99 -15.90
CA ILE A 232 -7.29 -3.93 -15.96
C ILE A 232 -8.07 -3.70 -17.23
N VAL A 233 -8.42 -4.78 -17.93
CA VAL A 233 -9.22 -4.77 -19.15
C VAL A 233 -10.60 -5.35 -18.87
N ILE A 234 -11.62 -4.74 -19.43
CA ILE A 234 -12.99 -5.25 -19.43
C ILE A 234 -13.18 -6.11 -20.69
N TYR A 235 -13.47 -7.38 -20.47
CA TYR A 235 -13.52 -8.41 -21.50
C TYR A 235 -14.92 -8.97 -21.64
N ASP A 236 -15.40 -9.11 -22.88
CA ASP A 236 -16.65 -9.78 -23.20
C ASP A 236 -16.33 -11.25 -23.55
N TYR A 237 -16.55 -12.14 -22.59
CA TYR A 237 -16.30 -13.57 -22.75
C TYR A 237 -17.26 -14.23 -23.75
N LYS A 238 -18.43 -13.64 -24.01
CA LYS A 238 -19.37 -14.16 -25.00
C LYS A 238 -18.91 -13.84 -26.42
N LYS A 239 -18.28 -12.68 -26.62
CA LYS A 239 -17.75 -12.24 -27.92
C LYS A 239 -16.25 -12.53 -28.09
N ASN A 240 -15.61 -13.12 -27.08
CA ASN A 240 -14.19 -13.43 -27.02
C ASN A 240 -13.30 -12.25 -27.45
N ARG A 241 -13.63 -11.04 -26.96
CA ARG A 241 -12.90 -9.81 -27.26
C ARG A 241 -13.07 -8.80 -26.13
N LYS A 242 -12.17 -7.80 -26.09
CA LYS A 242 -12.35 -6.65 -25.20
C LYS A 242 -13.65 -5.94 -25.54
N THR A 243 -14.29 -5.32 -24.55
CA THR A 243 -15.44 -4.46 -24.85
C THR A 243 -14.99 -3.29 -25.75
N VAL A 244 -15.93 -2.68 -26.47
CA VAL A 244 -15.63 -1.48 -27.26
C VAL A 244 -15.44 -0.30 -26.31
N ASN A 245 -16.38 -0.14 -25.40
CA ASN A 245 -16.37 0.87 -24.35
C ASN A 245 -16.50 0.21 -22.97
N ILE A 246 -16.13 0.92 -21.91
CA ILE A 246 -16.52 0.57 -20.55
C ILE A 246 -18.05 0.54 -20.46
N PRO A 247 -18.68 -0.47 -19.82
CA PRO A 247 -20.13 -0.50 -19.65
C PRO A 247 -20.65 0.77 -18.94
N PRO A 248 -21.80 1.34 -19.34
CA PRO A 248 -22.30 2.60 -18.79
C PRO A 248 -22.41 2.63 -17.26
N PHE A 249 -22.94 1.56 -16.66
CA PHE A 249 -23.06 1.44 -15.20
C PHE A 249 -21.69 1.49 -14.49
N VAL A 250 -20.63 0.94 -15.11
CA VAL A 250 -19.27 0.99 -14.57
C VAL A 250 -18.71 2.42 -14.70
N MET A 251 -18.89 3.06 -15.86
CA MET A 251 -18.39 4.41 -16.08
C MET A 251 -19.03 5.42 -15.15
N GLU A 252 -20.35 5.34 -14.92
CA GLU A 252 -21.07 6.20 -13.98
C GLU A 252 -20.49 6.08 -12.55
N GLN A 253 -20.19 4.86 -12.12
CA GLN A 253 -19.56 4.62 -10.82
C GLN A 253 -18.10 5.11 -10.78
N PHE A 254 -17.36 5.02 -11.88
CA PHE A 254 -15.99 5.53 -11.98
C PHE A 254 -15.93 7.05 -11.88
N GLU A 255 -16.80 7.76 -12.60
CA GLU A 255 -16.89 9.22 -12.53
C GLU A 255 -17.28 9.69 -11.11
N THR A 256 -18.26 9.03 -10.51
CA THR A 256 -18.68 9.29 -9.12
C THR A 256 -17.55 9.03 -8.14
N MET A 257 -16.86 7.89 -8.29
CA MET A 257 -15.73 7.51 -7.44
C MET A 257 -14.58 8.51 -7.55
N TRP A 258 -14.22 8.92 -8.76
CA TRP A 258 -13.14 9.90 -8.98
C TRP A 258 -13.41 11.23 -8.27
N LYS A 259 -14.64 11.77 -8.40
CA LYS A 259 -15.04 13.00 -7.69
C LYS A 259 -14.93 12.83 -6.17
N GLN A 260 -15.36 11.68 -5.64
CA GLN A 260 -15.24 11.38 -4.23
C GLN A 260 -13.78 11.26 -3.77
N GLN A 261 -12.91 10.67 -4.59
CA GLN A 261 -11.48 10.56 -4.28
C GLN A 261 -10.84 11.94 -4.11
N GLU A 262 -11.13 12.88 -5.01
CA GLU A 262 -10.59 14.24 -4.92
C GLU A 262 -11.18 15.02 -3.74
N GLN A 263 -12.48 14.88 -3.45
CA GLN A 263 -13.09 15.52 -2.28
C GLN A 263 -12.50 14.98 -0.96
N GLU A 264 -12.41 13.65 -0.83
CA GLU A 264 -11.88 13.02 0.38
C GLU A 264 -10.39 13.34 0.57
N LYS A 265 -9.62 13.39 -0.51
CA LYS A 265 -8.22 13.83 -0.49
C LYS A 265 -8.05 15.18 0.18
N GLU A 266 -8.89 16.15 -0.19
CA GLU A 266 -8.84 17.48 0.41
C GLU A 266 -9.28 17.45 1.88
N ASN A 267 -10.37 16.75 2.20
CA ASN A 267 -10.85 16.58 3.57
C ASN A 267 -9.77 16.01 4.51
N TRP A 268 -9.07 14.96 4.08
CA TRP A 268 -8.03 14.31 4.87
C TRP A 268 -6.75 15.16 4.96
N ARG A 269 -6.43 15.95 3.94
CA ARG A 269 -5.31 16.91 4.00
C ARG A 269 -5.58 18.05 4.96
N GLN A 270 -6.79 18.60 4.96
CA GLN A 270 -7.18 19.59 5.95
C GLN A 270 -7.06 19.02 7.36
N ARG A 271 -7.54 17.78 7.58
CA ARG A 271 -7.42 17.11 8.89
C ARG A 271 -5.95 16.89 9.32
N ILE A 272 -5.05 16.61 8.37
CA ILE A 272 -3.61 16.56 8.64
C ILE A 272 -3.06 17.95 9.00
N ALA A 273 -3.45 18.99 8.27
CA ALA A 273 -3.03 20.37 8.57
C ALA A 273 -3.50 20.82 9.96
N ASP A 274 -4.73 20.47 10.35
CA ASP A 274 -5.26 20.76 11.68
C ASP A 274 -4.44 20.05 12.78
N ILE A 275 -4.07 18.78 12.58
CA ILE A 275 -3.19 18.05 13.49
C ILE A 275 -1.82 18.74 13.57
N GLU A 276 -1.23 19.10 12.43
CA GLU A 276 0.06 19.78 12.38
C GLU A 276 0.04 21.12 13.14
N ASN A 277 -1.02 21.91 12.97
CA ASN A 277 -1.21 23.17 13.69
C ASN A 277 -1.35 22.94 15.20
N ARG A 278 -2.13 21.95 15.62
CA ARG A 278 -2.29 21.61 17.05
C ARG A 278 -0.98 21.14 17.67
N VAL A 279 -0.20 20.32 16.96
CA VAL A 279 1.13 19.90 17.40
C VAL A 279 2.07 21.11 17.47
N ARG A 280 2.05 22.01 16.49
CA ARG A 280 2.88 23.21 16.51
C ARG A 280 2.57 24.11 17.70
N ASN A 281 1.29 24.29 18.01
CA ASN A 281 0.88 25.05 19.20
C ASN A 281 1.41 24.40 20.48
N LEU A 282 1.32 23.07 20.60
CA LEU A 282 1.92 22.36 21.75
C LEU A 282 3.43 22.58 21.84
N GLU A 283 4.16 22.55 20.73
CA GLU A 283 5.61 22.82 20.72
C GLU A 283 5.93 24.23 21.23
N LEU A 284 5.24 25.24 20.68
CA LEU A 284 5.41 26.65 21.06
C LEU A 284 5.09 26.91 22.53
N GLU A 285 4.11 26.22 23.09
CA GLU A 285 3.74 26.40 24.50
C GLU A 285 4.54 25.51 25.47
N SER A 286 5.36 24.58 24.96
CA SER A 286 6.19 23.66 25.76
C SER A 286 7.68 23.98 25.68
N TRP A 287 8.39 23.38 24.71
CA TRP A 287 9.84 23.41 24.59
C TRP A 287 10.36 24.49 23.63
N ASP A 288 9.53 24.97 22.71
CA ASP A 288 9.90 25.95 21.68
C ASP A 288 9.43 27.38 22.04
N ARG A 289 9.55 27.74 23.32
CA ARG A 289 9.39 29.12 23.83
C ARG A 289 10.72 29.68 24.30
N ALA A 290 10.89 31.00 24.22
CA ALA A 290 12.17 31.66 24.52
C ALA A 290 12.63 31.46 25.98
N ASP A 291 11.71 31.21 26.89
CA ASP A 291 11.92 30.99 28.33
C ASP A 291 11.75 29.50 28.73
N ALA A 292 11.86 28.57 27.78
CA ALA A 292 11.66 27.15 28.04
C ALA A 292 12.76 26.60 28.96
N VAL A 293 12.36 26.07 30.11
CA VAL A 293 13.23 25.31 31.03
C VAL A 293 12.66 23.91 31.11
N GLU A 294 13.52 22.91 30.90
CA GLU A 294 13.16 21.50 30.92
C GLU A 294 12.76 21.10 32.34
N ASP A 295 11.59 20.44 32.46
CA ASP A 295 11.14 19.87 33.72
C ASP A 295 11.83 18.52 33.94
N ASN A 296 12.89 18.52 34.75
CA ASN A 296 13.65 17.32 35.08
C ASN A 296 12.92 16.39 36.07
N GLY A 297 11.68 16.71 36.46
CA GLY A 297 10.98 16.05 37.54
C GLY A 297 11.61 16.38 38.90
N SER A 298 10.77 16.58 39.90
CA SER A 298 11.25 16.61 41.30
C SER A 298 11.51 15.16 41.72
N ALA A 299 12.78 14.74 41.74
CA ALA A 299 13.19 13.61 42.53
C ALA A 299 13.10 14.01 44.02
N SER A 300 11.90 13.97 44.58
CA SER A 300 11.69 14.06 46.01
C SER A 300 12.36 12.85 46.65
N GLN A 301 13.47 13.08 47.36
CA GLN A 301 14.05 12.12 48.31
C GLN A 301 13.05 11.77 49.41
#